data_AF-A0A971UYC4-F1
#
_entry.id   AF-A0A971UYC4-F1
#
_cell.length_a   1.000
_cell.length_b   1.000
_cell.length_c   1.000
_cell.angle_alpha   90.00
_cell.angle_beta   90.00
_cell.angle_gamma   90.00
#
_symmetry.space_group_name_H-M   'P 1'
#
loop_
_entity.id
_entity.type
_entity.pdbx_description
1 polymer ?
#
loop_
_entity_poly.entity_id
_entity_poly.type
_entity_poly.pdbx_seq_one_letter_code
_entity_poly.pdbx_strand_id
1 'polypeptide(L)' 'MQNENAKKMYKFAILGAGHGGTAMAGHLSLLGFDVSLYNRGEERIRAIKERKGIEILSNNDNIVHGFAELKIVTSNIA' A
#
# COMPACT_ATOMS: atom_id res chain seq x y z
N MET A 1 22.93 -5.09 1.79
CA MET A 1 22.37 -5.32 3.14
C MET A 1 22.17 -4.05 3.98
N GLN A 2 22.84 -2.91 3.72
CA GLN A 2 22.60 -1.67 4.50
C GLN A 2 21.35 -0.87 4.06
N ASN A 3 20.76 -1.15 2.88
CA ASN A 3 19.71 -0.33 2.28
C ASN A 3 18.26 -0.75 2.61
N GLU A 4 18.03 -1.98 3.06
CA GLU A 4 16.67 -2.44 3.45
C GLU A 4 16.24 -1.88 4.81
N ASN A 5 17.21 -1.66 5.72
CA ASN A 5 16.94 -1.11 7.04
C ASN A 5 16.52 0.36 7.01
N ALA A 6 17.04 1.14 6.04
CA ALA A 6 16.66 2.54 5.86
C ALA A 6 15.20 2.69 5.38
N LYS A 7 14.71 1.78 4.52
CA LYS A 7 13.31 1.79 4.05
C LYS A 7 12.32 1.46 5.16
N LYS A 8 12.68 0.58 6.10
CA LYS A 8 11.86 0.32 7.30
C LYS A 8 11.85 1.48 8.30
N MET A 9 12.72 2.48 8.16
CA MET A 9 12.78 3.62 9.08
C MET A 9 11.60 4.58 8.90
N TYR A 10 11.06 4.69 7.69
CA TYR A 10 9.92 5.55 7.38
C TYR A 10 8.64 4.74 7.23
N LYS A 11 7.58 5.24 7.87
CA LYS A 11 6.23 4.70 7.78
C LYS A 11 5.34 5.67 7.03
N PHE A 12 4.53 5.17 6.12
CA PHE A 12 3.62 5.98 5.32
C PHE A 12 2.18 5.63 5.65
N ALA A 13 1.39 6.65 5.97
CA ALA A 13 -0.06 6.54 6.04
C ALA A 13 -0.66 7.22 4.81
N ILE A 14 -1.34 6.45 3.97
CA ILE A 14 -2.03 6.97 2.79
C ILE A 14 -3.49 7.21 3.15
N LEU A 15 -3.90 8.48 3.13
CA LEU A 15 -5.26 8.89 3.44
C LEU A 15 -6.06 9.04 2.15
N GLY A 16 -6.87 8.03 1.83
CA GLY A 16 -7.73 7.97 0.65
C GLY A 16 -7.43 6.74 -0.21
N ALA A 17 -8.46 5.94 -0.49
CA ALA A 17 -8.37 4.74 -1.34
C ALA A 17 -9.04 4.94 -2.71
N GLY A 18 -8.77 6.09 -3.34
CA GLY A 18 -9.02 6.29 -4.77
C GLY A 18 -7.89 5.72 -5.62
N HIS A 19 -7.98 5.81 -6.94
CA HIS A 19 -6.98 5.25 -7.86
C HIS A 19 -5.53 5.64 -7.50
N GLY A 20 -5.28 6.93 -7.27
CA GLY A 20 -3.95 7.41 -6.91
C GLY A 20 -3.47 6.93 -5.54
N GLY A 21 -4.35 6.90 -4.54
CA GLY A 21 -4.00 6.44 -3.19
C GLY A 21 -3.69 4.95 -3.14
N THR A 22 -4.50 4.13 -3.80
CA THR A 22 -4.28 2.69 -3.94
C THR A 22 -2.99 2.39 -4.72
N ALA A 23 -2.75 3.08 -5.83
CA ALA A 23 -1.52 2.95 -6.60
C ALA A 23 -0.28 3.32 -5.77
N MET A 24 -0.34 4.44 -5.03
CA MET A 24 0.76 4.88 -4.18
C MET A 24 1.02 3.94 -3.01
N ALA A 25 -0.04 3.44 -2.36
CA ALA A 25 0.08 2.49 -1.26
C ALA A 25 0.76 1.20 -1.73
N GLY A 26 0.33 0.65 -2.87
CA GLY A 26 0.96 -0.53 -3.45
C GLY A 26 2.40 -0.28 -3.92
N HIS A 27 2.67 0.85 -4.58
CA HIS A 27 4.02 1.20 -5.01
C HIS A 27 5.01 1.30 -3.86
N LEU A 28 4.66 2.03 -2.79
CA LEU A 28 5.52 2.17 -1.61
C LEU A 28 5.72 0.84 -0.88
N SER A 29 4.68 0.01 -0.80
CA SER A 29 4.79 -1.32 -0.21
C SER A 29 5.72 -2.23 -1.02
N LEU A 30 5.63 -2.26 -2.35
CA LEU A 30 6.55 -3.01 -3.22
C LEU A 30 7.99 -2.51 -3.12
N LEU A 31 8.18 -1.22 -2.86
CA LEU A 31 9.51 -0.68 -2.57
C LEU A 31 10.04 -1.14 -1.21
N GLY A 32 9.22 -1.69 -0.32
CA GLY A 32 9.63 -2.23 0.99
C GLY A 32 9.37 -1.30 2.18
N PHE A 33 8.54 -0.27 2.00
CA PHE A 33 8.13 0.61 3.10
C PHE A 33 6.98 0.00 3.92
N ASP A 34 6.87 0.42 5.19
CA ASP A 34 5.71 0.09 6.02
C ASP A 34 4.57 1.05 5.68
N VAL A 35 3.49 0.52 5.13
CA VAL A 35 2.37 1.30 4.57
C VAL A 35 1.05 0.92 5.23
N SER A 36 0.33 1.95 5.66
CA SER A 36 -1.05 1.88 6.11
C SER A 36 -1.97 2.62 5.13
N LEU A 37 -3.13 2.04 4.82
CA LEU A 37 -4.13 2.65 3.96
C LEU A 37 -5.39 2.97 4.77
N TYR A 38 -5.81 4.23 4.71
CA TYR A 38 -7.05 4.70 5.30
C TYR A 38 -8.05 5.11 4.21
N ASN A 39 -9.34 4.82 4.44
CA ASN A 39 -10.41 5.45 3.68
C ASN A 39 -11.67 5.62 4.54
N ARG A 40 -12.37 6.75 4.40
CA ARG A 40 -13.57 7.05 5.21
C ARG A 40 -14.67 5.98 5.08
N GLY A 41 -14.85 5.42 3.89
CA GLY A 41 -15.81 4.35 3.62
C GLY A 41 -15.13 2.98 3.63
N GLU A 42 -15.52 2.11 4.56
CA GLU A 42 -15.00 0.75 4.69
C GLU A 42 -15.32 -0.09 3.44
N GLU A 43 -16.47 0.15 2.80
CA GLU A 43 -16.91 -0.57 1.61
C GLU A 43 -15.91 -0.45 0.45
N ARG A 44 -15.21 0.69 0.35
CA ARG A 44 -14.23 0.97 -0.70
C ARG A 44 -12.92 0.24 -0.49
N ILE A 45 -12.56 -0.06 0.76
CA ILE A 45 -11.31 -0.74 1.11
C ILE A 45 -11.50 -2.20 1.50
N ARG A 46 -12.76 -2.68 1.58
CA ARG A 46 -13.10 -4.03 2.00
C ARG A 46 -12.29 -5.11 1.27
N ALA A 47 -12.27 -5.08 -0.06
CA ALA A 47 -11.52 -6.06 -0.85
C ALA A 47 -10.01 -6.00 -0.58
N ILE A 48 -9.45 -4.81 -0.43
CA ILE A 48 -8.02 -4.61 -0.12
C ILE A 48 -7.71 -5.14 1.30
N LYS A 49 -8.61 -4.90 2.25
CA LYS A 49 -8.49 -5.34 3.64
C LYS A 49 -8.59 -6.86 3.77
N GLU A 50 -9.54 -7.48 3.08
CA GLU A 50 -9.70 -8.94 3.04
C GLU A 50 -8.49 -9.62 2.39
N ARG A 51 -7.95 -9.04 1.31
CA ARG A 51 -6.73 -9.52 0.65
C ARG A 51 -5.44 -9.17 1.40
N LYS A 52 -5.48 -8.22 2.33
CA LYS A 52 -4.32 -7.62 3.03
C LYS A 52 -3.27 -7.03 2.08
N GLY A 53 -3.70 -6.49 0.94
CA GLY A 53 -2.78 -5.95 -0.04
C GLY A 53 -3.42 -5.57 -1.36
N ILE A 54 -2.59 -5.05 -2.26
CA ILE A 54 -2.97 -4.50 -3.56
C ILE A 54 -2.14 -5.20 -4.63
N GLU A 55 -2.78 -5.67 -5.69
CA GLU A 55 -2.06 -6.12 -6.88
C GLU A 55 -1.71 -4.92 -7.76
N ILE A 56 -0.43 -4.70 -8.04
CA ILE A 56 0.02 -3.71 -9.03
C ILE A 56 0.28 -4.44 -10.34
N LEU A 57 -0.51 -4.11 -11.37
CA LEU A 57 -0.38 -4.68 -12.70
C LEU A 57 0.45 -3.73 -13.59
N SER A 58 1.44 -4.28 -14.29
CA SER A 58 2.22 -3.56 -15.30
C SER A 58 2.70 -4.56 -16.35
N ASN A 59 2.82 -4.09 -17.59
CA ASN A 59 3.42 -4.84 -18.70
C ASN A 59 4.83 -4.34 -19.04
N ASN A 60 5.41 -3.52 -18.17
CA ASN A 60 6.71 -2.90 -18.32
C ASN A 60 7.59 -3.28 -17.13
N ASP A 61 8.70 -3.97 -17.41
CA ASP A 61 9.65 -4.45 -16.40
C ASP A 61 10.35 -3.34 -15.62
N ASN A 62 10.36 -2.12 -16.14
CA ASN A 62 10.91 -0.95 -15.45
C ASN A 62 9.94 -0.36 -14.41
N ILE A 63 8.70 -0.83 -14.37
CA ILE A 63 7.69 -0.41 -13.39
C ILE A 63 7.49 -1.57 -12.42
N VAL A 64 7.71 -1.30 -11.13
CA VAL A 64 7.43 -2.25 -10.05
C VAL A 64 5.99 -2.72 -10.12
N HIS A 65 5.82 -4.04 -10.08
CA HIS A 65 4.55 -4.75 -10.17
C HIS A 65 4.54 -5.98 -9.27
N GLY A 66 3.37 -6.58 -9.09
CA GLY A 66 3.13 -7.71 -8.21
C GLY A 66 2.28 -7.37 -6.99
N PHE A 67 2.20 -8.32 -6.05
CA PHE A 67 1.35 -8.18 -4.86
C PHE A 67 2.05 -7.38 -3.76
N ALA A 68 1.43 -6.25 -3.41
CA ALA A 68 1.90 -5.31 -2.41
C ALA A 68 1.17 -5.50 -1.08
N GLU A 69 1.85 -6.04 -0.07
CA GLU A 69 1.25 -6.29 1.24
C GLU A 69 1.00 -4.98 2.00
N LEU A 70 -0.16 -4.87 2.65
CA LEU A 70 -0.49 -3.75 3.52
C LEU A 70 -0.80 -4.27 4.93
N LYS A 71 -0.06 -3.78 5.92
CA LYS A 71 -0.24 -4.21 7.32
C LYS A 71 -1.56 -3.70 7.91
N ILE A 72 -1.93 -2.47 7.59
CA ILE A 72 -3.12 -1.81 8.13
C ILE A 72 -3.94 -1.25 6.98
N VAL A 73 -5.19 -1.68 6.91
CA VAL A 73 -6.20 -1.16 5.98
C VAL A 73 -7.45 -0.90 6.82
N THR A 74 -7.84 0.37 6.98
CA THR A 74 -8.82 0.77 8.00
C THR A 74 -9.68 1.95 7.58
N SER A 75 -10.95 1.96 8.01
CA SER A 75 -11.81 3.16 7.97
C SER A 75 -11.85 3.92 9.29
N ASN A 76 -11.12 3.47 10.30
CA ASN A 76 -10.92 4.19 11.54
C ASN A 76 -9.59 4.96 11.50
N ILE A 77 -9.67 6.28 11.66
CA ILE A 77 -8.50 7.17 11.66
C ILE A 77 -7.84 7.32 13.03
N ALA A 78 -8.56 6.97 14.11
CA ALA A 78 -8.14 7.11 15.49
C ALA A 78 -7.47 5.84 16.02
#